data_AF-A0A5J4VKM7-F1
#
_entry.id   AF-A0A5J4VKM7-F1
#
_cell.length_a   1.000
_cell.length_b   1.000
_cell.length_c   1.000
_cell.angle_alpha   90.00
_cell.angle_beta   90.00
_cell.angle_gamma   90.00
#
_symmetry.space_group_name_H-M   'P 1'
#
loop_
_entity.id
_entity.type
_entity.pdbx_description
1 polymer ?
#
loop_
_entity_poly.entity_id
_entity_poly.type
_entity_poly.pdbx_seq_one_letter_code
_entity_poly.pdbx_strand_id
1 'polypeptide(L)'
;MEKGEDDSGEEGIMTYAPLLFEILQCVGLPMQEILSWPMGPIKNFVMSVLDYMDFQFFTTTPNMSYILFSILFIVVMASVFIFIALLFVFKNGDSRVPLPLVHLLRIITNASVTFGYQPMITIIFMIVDCDFSSGKGMCDMYPEVPCWEGAQAVFNSLSLFTLVVFVPFTQFVILFLYEFDVKHDVLLAAHSGRYEFIEMACKCILTAESQWLSSYFVLRCLSCILMFGFCMFYIMWMQPYHSLHTNIFASAQYGWTLTSSFYSWVSLYTEGAGALVIVLFWITYIAISFFSTFFVAVYARKIYLARCAITFNFKIPVRMGIPFQNMNKPFYSEIIRYQTISNQINLRKEPPYFIPKIKKVSQIDAAIRFIWNKQVRRRKPQIDFASYIYDEGLKRFPMHSTLRTHYALFLCHYKKDWDEAMKQFSIALQLGATIDKRWIIFYMSKIYEQANSGADLKSADVLSLFRYKNHLNSAETNYFEAK
;
A
#
# COMPACT_ATOMS: atom_id res chain seq x y z
N MET A 1 -0.92 31.51 -17.79
CA MET A 1 -0.03 30.57 -18.49
C MET A 1 -0.34 29.17 -18.00
N GLU A 2 -1.39 28.55 -18.55
CA GLU A 2 -1.69 27.13 -18.34
C GLU A 2 -1.07 26.39 -19.51
N LYS A 3 0.16 25.90 -19.34
CA LYS A 3 0.68 24.85 -20.22
C LYS A 3 -0.15 23.61 -19.89
N GLY A 4 -1.05 23.25 -20.80
CA GLY A 4 -1.67 21.94 -20.82
C GLY A 4 -0.58 20.92 -21.12
N GLU A 5 0.14 20.50 -20.09
CA GLU A 5 0.88 19.24 -20.12
C GLU A 5 -0.19 18.14 -20.05
N ASP A 6 -0.58 17.68 -21.23
CA ASP A 6 -1.05 16.32 -21.43
C ASP A 6 0.12 15.36 -21.17
N ASP A 7 0.59 15.33 -19.92
CA ASP A 7 1.31 14.18 -19.37
C ASP A 7 0.27 13.07 -19.16
N SER A 8 -0.20 12.50 -20.26
CA SER A 8 -0.38 11.04 -20.29
C SER A 8 1.03 10.46 -20.39
N GLY A 9 1.81 10.61 -19.32
CA GLY A 9 3.07 9.90 -19.20
C GLY A 9 2.72 8.42 -19.37
N GLU A 10 3.12 7.85 -20.50
CA GLU A 10 3.07 6.41 -20.69
C GLU A 10 3.80 5.81 -19.50
N GLU A 11 3.05 5.13 -18.64
CA GLU A 11 3.60 4.42 -17.50
C GLU A 11 4.59 3.40 -18.04
N GLY A 12 5.88 3.72 -17.96
CA GLY A 12 6.93 2.84 -18.42
C GLY A 12 6.89 1.53 -17.63
N ILE A 13 7.32 0.44 -18.24
CA ILE A 13 7.45 -0.89 -17.61
C ILE A 13 8.22 -0.79 -16.27
N MET A 14 9.14 0.16 -16.15
CA MET A 14 9.91 0.41 -14.92
C MET A 14 9.04 0.76 -13.70
N THR A 15 7.85 1.34 -13.89
CA THR A 15 6.90 1.62 -12.80
C THR A 15 6.33 0.33 -12.20
N TYR A 16 6.30 -0.75 -12.98
CA TYR A 16 5.81 -2.06 -12.55
C TYR A 16 6.93 -2.96 -12.00
N ALA A 17 8.20 -2.57 -12.15
CA ALA A 17 9.33 -3.39 -11.76
C ALA A 17 9.34 -3.79 -10.27
N PRO A 18 9.07 -2.88 -9.30
CA PRO A 18 9.03 -3.26 -7.88
C PRO A 18 7.95 -4.29 -7.59
N LEU A 19 6.77 -4.11 -8.20
CA LEU A 19 5.63 -5.00 -8.03
C LEU A 19 5.88 -6.37 -8.67
N LEU A 20 6.54 -6.41 -9.84
CA LEU A 20 6.95 -7.66 -10.48
C LEU A 20 8.01 -8.40 -9.67
N PHE A 21 8.94 -7.66 -9.06
CA PHE A 21 9.94 -8.25 -8.17
C PHE A 21 9.28 -8.83 -6.92
N GLU A 22 8.34 -8.11 -6.34
CA GLU A 22 7.54 -8.55 -5.20
C GLU A 22 6.69 -9.79 -5.51
N ILE A 23 6.11 -9.88 -6.71
CA ILE A 23 5.44 -11.10 -7.20
C ILE A 23 6.38 -12.28 -7.13
N LEU A 24 7.54 -12.13 -7.76
CA LEU A 24 8.50 -13.21 -7.92
C LEU A 24 9.05 -13.66 -6.55
N GLN A 25 9.21 -12.76 -5.59
CA GLN A 25 9.55 -13.10 -4.20
C GLN A 25 8.43 -13.87 -3.49
N CYS A 26 7.18 -13.40 -3.59
CA CYS A 26 6.05 -14.06 -2.94
C CYS A 26 5.76 -15.43 -3.53
N VAL A 27 5.93 -15.60 -4.85
CA VAL A 27 5.79 -16.88 -5.54
C VAL A 27 7.02 -17.77 -5.34
N GLY A 28 8.21 -17.17 -5.20
CA GLY A 28 9.47 -17.87 -4.95
C GLY A 28 9.41 -18.75 -3.70
N LEU A 29 8.83 -18.25 -2.60
CA LEU A 29 8.68 -18.99 -1.34
C LEU A 29 8.01 -20.37 -1.50
N PRO A 30 6.78 -20.49 -2.03
CA PRO A 30 6.18 -21.80 -2.29
C PRO A 30 6.82 -22.52 -3.49
N MET A 31 7.44 -21.80 -4.43
CA MET A 31 8.00 -22.41 -5.64
C MET A 31 9.32 -23.14 -5.39
N GLN A 32 10.16 -22.65 -4.47
CA GLN A 32 11.37 -23.37 -3.99
C GLN A 32 11.01 -24.78 -3.51
N GLU A 33 9.87 -24.90 -2.83
CA GLU A 33 9.35 -26.18 -2.34
C GLU A 33 8.86 -27.09 -3.48
N ILE A 34 8.16 -26.55 -4.48
CA ILE A 34 7.76 -27.32 -5.67
C ILE A 34 9.00 -27.78 -6.45
N LEU A 35 10.05 -26.96 -6.48
CA LEU A 35 11.29 -27.22 -7.21
C LEU A 35 12.15 -28.34 -6.59
N SER A 36 11.80 -28.85 -5.41
CA SER A 36 12.34 -30.12 -4.91
C SER A 36 12.11 -31.28 -5.89
N TRP A 37 11.07 -31.19 -6.73
CA TRP A 37 10.78 -32.16 -7.80
C TRP A 37 11.74 -32.13 -8.98
N PRO A 38 11.93 -33.27 -9.69
CA PRO A 38 12.85 -33.36 -10.82
C PRO A 38 12.28 -32.63 -12.06
N MET A 39 12.63 -31.34 -12.24
CA MET A 39 12.38 -30.61 -13.50
C MET A 39 13.51 -30.78 -14.55
N GLY A 40 14.50 -31.62 -14.28
CA GLY A 40 15.70 -31.72 -15.13
C GLY A 40 16.47 -30.38 -15.18
N PRO A 41 17.09 -30.01 -16.32
CA PRO A 41 17.98 -28.85 -16.42
C PRO A 41 17.28 -27.50 -16.19
N ILE A 42 15.96 -27.42 -16.35
CA ILE A 42 15.18 -26.20 -16.10
C ILE A 42 15.19 -25.85 -14.60
N LYS A 43 15.27 -26.85 -13.71
CA LYS A 43 15.34 -26.63 -12.24
C LYS A 43 16.46 -25.67 -11.88
N ASN A 44 17.66 -25.93 -12.39
CA ASN A 44 18.84 -25.15 -12.04
C ASN A 44 18.72 -23.71 -12.53
N PHE A 45 18.15 -23.50 -13.72
CA PHE A 45 17.89 -22.16 -14.23
C PHE A 45 16.89 -21.39 -13.36
N VAL A 46 15.75 -22.00 -13.02
CA VAL A 46 14.72 -21.35 -12.20
C VAL A 46 15.22 -21.09 -10.78
N MET A 47 15.88 -22.07 -10.14
CA MET A 47 16.49 -21.88 -8.82
C MET A 47 17.55 -20.79 -8.87
N SER A 48 18.43 -20.77 -9.89
CA SER A 48 19.42 -19.69 -10.02
C SER A 48 18.74 -18.32 -10.10
N VAL A 49 17.66 -18.17 -10.88
CA VAL A 49 16.91 -16.91 -10.95
C VAL A 49 16.32 -16.54 -9.58
N LEU A 50 15.71 -17.47 -8.86
CA LEU A 50 15.18 -17.24 -7.51
C LEU A 50 16.29 -16.89 -6.50
N ASP A 51 17.43 -17.58 -6.56
CA ASP A 51 18.60 -17.34 -5.71
C ASP A 51 19.21 -15.95 -5.98
N TYR A 52 19.18 -15.49 -7.24
CA TYR A 52 19.58 -14.13 -7.60
C TYR A 52 18.63 -13.08 -7.03
N MET A 53 17.33 -13.38 -6.98
CA MET A 53 16.32 -12.47 -6.45
C MET A 53 16.35 -12.36 -4.92
N ASP A 54 16.60 -13.46 -4.23
CA ASP A 54 16.71 -13.50 -2.77
C ASP A 54 18.12 -13.22 -2.25
N PHE A 55 19.06 -12.90 -3.16
CA PHE A 55 20.49 -12.73 -2.86
C PHE A 55 21.16 -13.94 -2.18
N GLN A 56 20.54 -15.13 -2.26
CA GLN A 56 21.08 -16.37 -1.70
C GLN A 56 22.37 -16.82 -2.41
N PHE A 57 22.63 -16.36 -3.64
CA PHE A 57 23.92 -16.66 -4.28
C PHE A 57 25.14 -16.13 -3.49
N PHE A 58 24.96 -15.09 -2.70
CA PHE A 58 26.02 -14.57 -1.80
C PHE A 58 26.20 -15.42 -0.53
N THR A 59 25.30 -16.37 -0.25
CA THR A 59 25.34 -17.23 0.93
C THR A 59 25.87 -18.64 0.63
N THR A 60 26.60 -18.81 -0.47
CA THR A 60 27.22 -20.10 -0.82
C THR A 60 28.33 -20.53 0.14
N THR A 61 28.98 -19.59 0.83
CA THR A 61 30.01 -19.88 1.84
C THR A 61 29.75 -19.09 3.12
N PRO A 62 30.13 -19.62 4.30
CA PRO A 62 29.88 -18.94 5.58
C PRO A 62 30.58 -17.58 5.66
N ASN A 63 31.77 -17.44 5.08
CA ASN A 63 32.48 -16.16 5.08
C ASN A 63 31.74 -15.10 4.26
N MET A 64 31.17 -15.47 3.11
CA MET A 64 30.43 -14.53 2.28
C MET A 64 29.10 -14.13 2.92
N SER A 65 28.40 -15.07 3.59
CA SER A 65 27.19 -14.74 4.34
C SER A 65 27.48 -13.81 5.53
N TYR A 66 28.58 -14.00 6.25
CA TYR A 66 29.00 -13.07 7.30
C TYR A 66 29.32 -11.67 6.77
N ILE A 67 30.01 -11.56 5.63
CA ILE A 67 30.31 -10.27 5.00
C ILE A 67 29.01 -9.58 4.58
N LEU A 68 28.12 -10.30 3.89
CA LEU A 68 26.84 -9.79 3.43
C LEU A 68 25.98 -9.30 4.61
N PHE A 69 25.86 -10.12 5.66
CA PHE A 69 25.15 -9.74 6.87
C PHE A 69 25.79 -8.55 7.57
N SER A 70 27.13 -8.45 7.62
CA SER A 70 27.80 -7.29 8.21
C SER A 70 27.48 -5.99 7.47
N ILE A 71 27.44 -6.02 6.13
CA ILE A 71 27.02 -4.88 5.31
C ILE A 71 25.56 -4.53 5.61
N LEU A 72 24.67 -5.54 5.62
CA LEU A 72 23.27 -5.37 5.92
C LEU A 72 23.06 -4.76 7.32
N PHE A 73 23.75 -5.27 8.32
CA PHE A 73 23.72 -4.76 9.69
C PHE A 73 24.12 -3.29 9.75
N ILE A 74 25.22 -2.92 9.08
CA ILE A 74 25.67 -1.52 9.02
C ILE A 74 24.62 -0.64 8.35
N VAL A 75 24.02 -1.07 7.24
CA VAL A 75 22.98 -0.31 6.53
C VAL A 75 21.74 -0.12 7.41
N VAL A 76 21.27 -1.19 8.08
CA VAL A 76 20.13 -1.13 8.99
C VAL A 76 20.43 -0.18 10.15
N MET A 77 21.55 -0.36 10.83
CA MET A 77 21.91 0.49 11.97
C MET A 77 22.09 1.94 11.54
N ALA A 78 22.76 2.20 10.42
CA ALA A 78 22.89 3.55 9.87
C ALA A 78 21.52 4.17 9.57
N SER A 79 20.58 3.42 9.00
CA SER A 79 19.22 3.92 8.74
C SER A 79 18.47 4.30 10.02
N VAL A 80 18.60 3.49 11.08
CA VAL A 80 18.00 3.75 12.40
C VAL A 80 18.65 4.97 13.06
N PHE A 81 19.98 5.07 13.02
CA PHE A 81 20.69 6.23 13.56
C PHE A 81 20.35 7.52 12.82
N ILE A 82 20.32 7.50 11.47
CA ILE A 82 19.90 8.65 10.66
C ILE A 82 18.46 9.04 11.01
N PHE A 83 17.56 8.06 11.15
CA PHE A 83 16.19 8.31 11.56
C PHE A 83 16.08 8.97 12.94
N ILE A 84 16.80 8.46 13.94
CA ILE A 84 16.83 9.04 15.30
C ILE A 84 17.45 10.44 15.29
N ALA A 85 18.54 10.64 14.55
CA ALA A 85 19.19 11.94 14.41
C ALA A 85 18.24 12.96 13.77
N LEU A 86 17.52 12.57 12.71
CA LEU A 86 16.50 13.39 12.10
C LEU A 86 15.38 13.71 13.10
N LEU A 87 14.89 12.72 13.86
CA LEU A 87 13.89 12.97 14.93
C LEU A 87 14.38 14.00 15.96
N PHE A 88 15.66 13.95 16.34
CA PHE A 88 16.24 14.90 17.30
C PHE A 88 16.37 16.31 16.71
N VAL A 89 16.89 16.43 15.48
CA VAL A 89 16.98 17.71 14.75
C VAL A 89 15.59 18.33 14.60
N PHE A 90 14.60 17.53 14.23
CA PHE A 90 13.22 17.99 14.11
C PHE A 90 12.60 18.39 15.44
N LYS A 91 12.88 17.64 16.51
CA LYS A 91 12.41 17.97 17.86
C LYS A 91 12.91 19.35 18.30
N ASN A 92 14.12 19.73 17.93
CA ASN A 92 14.70 21.02 18.30
C ASN A 92 14.27 22.18 17.39
N GLY A 93 13.46 21.93 16.36
CA GLY A 93 12.94 22.97 15.47
C GLY A 93 13.98 23.54 14.50
N ASP A 94 15.16 22.93 14.40
CA ASP A 94 16.19 23.36 13.47
C ASP A 94 15.74 23.08 12.03
N SER A 95 15.45 24.15 11.29
CA SER A 95 15.00 24.09 9.90
C SER A 95 16.09 23.68 8.91
N ARG A 96 17.35 23.64 9.35
CA ARG A 96 18.53 23.27 8.54
C ARG A 96 18.72 21.75 8.49
N VAL A 97 17.67 21.02 8.15
CA VAL A 97 17.80 19.58 7.98
C VAL A 97 18.65 19.31 6.74
N PRO A 98 19.74 18.54 6.87
CA PRO A 98 20.56 18.18 5.73
C PRO A 98 19.74 17.33 4.74
N LEU A 99 19.29 17.97 3.64
CA LEU A 99 18.55 17.32 2.56
C LEU A 99 19.19 16.00 2.09
N PRO A 100 20.53 15.87 1.96
CA PRO A 100 21.14 14.62 1.56
C PRO A 100 20.84 13.45 2.50
N LEU A 101 20.79 13.68 3.82
CA LEU A 101 20.48 12.63 4.80
C LEU A 101 19.03 12.17 4.70
N VAL A 102 18.10 13.10 4.45
CA VAL A 102 16.69 12.78 4.22
C VAL A 102 16.52 11.96 2.94
N HIS A 103 17.18 12.36 1.85
CA HIS A 103 17.13 11.62 0.59
C HIS A 103 17.74 10.22 0.73
N LEU A 104 18.89 10.10 1.39
CA LEU A 104 19.53 8.82 1.66
C LEU A 104 18.62 7.91 2.49
N LEU A 105 18.04 8.44 3.57
CA LEU A 105 17.10 7.68 4.39
C LEU A 105 15.89 7.23 3.55
N ARG A 106 15.34 8.09 2.69
CA ARG A 106 14.20 7.73 1.82
C ARG A 106 14.56 6.60 0.86
N ILE A 107 15.75 6.64 0.25
CA ILE A 107 16.22 5.58 -0.65
C ILE A 107 16.38 4.27 0.12
N ILE A 108 17.06 4.30 1.27
CA ILE A 108 17.31 3.10 2.08
C ILE A 108 16.00 2.51 2.61
N THR A 109 15.12 3.35 3.16
CA THR A 109 13.83 2.89 3.69
C THR A 109 12.94 2.36 2.58
N ASN A 110 12.82 3.06 1.45
CA ASN A 110 12.03 2.57 0.32
C ASN A 110 12.58 1.24 -0.22
N ALA A 111 13.90 1.12 -0.37
CA ALA A 111 14.52 -0.15 -0.79
C ALA A 111 14.28 -1.26 0.24
N SER A 112 14.43 -0.97 1.54
CA SER A 112 14.23 -1.93 2.63
C SER A 112 12.78 -2.37 2.79
N VAL A 113 11.82 -1.53 2.38
CA VAL A 113 10.38 -1.79 2.48
C VAL A 113 9.84 -2.51 1.25
N THR A 114 10.37 -2.21 0.07
CA THR A 114 9.87 -2.76 -1.20
C THR A 114 10.59 -4.06 -1.56
N PHE A 115 11.62 -3.98 -2.40
CA PHE A 115 12.30 -5.15 -2.95
C PHE A 115 13.32 -5.77 -1.98
N GLY A 116 13.90 -4.98 -1.08
CA GLY A 116 14.95 -5.41 -0.16
C GLY A 116 14.43 -6.15 1.07
N TYR A 117 13.15 -6.05 1.41
CA TYR A 117 12.65 -6.59 2.67
C TYR A 117 12.86 -8.10 2.80
N GLN A 118 12.35 -8.85 1.82
CA GLN A 118 12.39 -10.31 1.81
C GLN A 118 13.83 -10.84 1.88
N PRO A 119 14.78 -10.44 0.99
CA PRO A 119 16.14 -10.94 1.05
C PRO A 119 16.84 -10.56 2.37
N MET A 120 16.58 -9.35 2.90
CA MET A 120 17.17 -8.94 4.18
C MET A 120 16.70 -9.83 5.33
N ILE A 121 15.39 -10.10 5.43
CA ILE A 121 14.82 -10.97 6.45
C ILE A 121 15.30 -12.42 6.28
N THR A 122 15.36 -12.92 5.05
CA THR A 122 15.88 -14.27 4.76
C THR A 122 17.34 -14.42 5.20
N ILE A 123 18.22 -13.46 4.90
CA ILE A 123 19.63 -13.49 5.32
C ILE A 123 19.75 -13.47 6.85
N ILE A 124 18.95 -12.64 7.52
CA ILE A 124 18.92 -12.56 8.99
C ILE A 124 18.50 -13.91 9.58
N PHE A 125 17.40 -14.50 9.12
CA PHE A 125 16.93 -15.79 9.63
C PHE A 125 17.89 -16.94 9.31
N MET A 126 18.47 -16.98 8.11
CA MET A 126 19.42 -18.02 7.70
C MET A 126 20.63 -18.11 8.64
N ILE A 127 21.09 -16.97 9.19
CA ILE A 127 22.18 -16.97 10.18
C ILE A 127 21.71 -17.51 11.53
N VAL A 128 20.47 -17.20 11.92
CA VAL A 128 19.89 -17.64 13.20
C VAL A 128 19.47 -19.10 13.17
N ASP A 129 19.23 -19.65 11.98
CA ASP A 129 18.68 -20.99 11.82
C ASP A 129 19.68 -22.07 12.21
N CYS A 130 19.29 -22.84 13.23
CA CYS A 130 20.12 -23.81 13.89
C CYS A 130 19.31 -25.09 14.10
N ASP A 131 19.75 -26.18 13.46
CA ASP A 131 19.17 -27.50 13.68
C ASP A 131 19.85 -28.19 14.87
N PHE A 132 19.04 -28.54 15.88
CA PHE A 132 19.48 -29.24 17.08
C PHE A 132 19.25 -30.76 17.01
N SER A 133 18.78 -31.30 15.87
CA SER A 133 18.51 -32.72 15.69
C SER A 133 19.72 -33.63 15.97
N SER A 134 20.94 -33.14 15.71
CA SER A 134 22.18 -33.90 15.87
C SER A 134 22.79 -33.83 17.28
N GLY A 135 22.14 -33.14 18.24
CA GLY A 135 22.62 -32.95 19.61
C GLY A 135 23.71 -31.89 19.78
N LYS A 136 24.41 -31.51 18.69
CA LYS A 136 25.15 -30.25 18.58
C LYS A 136 24.33 -29.35 17.66
N GLY A 137 23.93 -28.16 18.12
CA GLY A 137 23.23 -27.23 17.23
C GLY A 137 24.14 -26.91 16.05
N MET A 138 23.77 -27.29 14.84
CA MET A 138 24.52 -26.98 13.63
C MET A 138 23.71 -26.02 12.78
N CYS A 139 24.37 -25.13 12.04
CA CYS A 139 23.66 -24.28 11.09
C CYS A 139 23.10 -25.15 9.95
N ASP A 140 21.80 -25.04 9.64
CA ASP A 140 21.15 -25.88 8.62
C ASP A 140 21.79 -25.67 7.22
N MET A 141 22.14 -24.42 6.91
CA MET A 141 22.83 -24.06 5.67
C MET A 141 24.31 -24.47 5.66
N TYR A 142 24.96 -24.51 6.82
CA TYR A 142 26.40 -24.82 6.95
C TYR A 142 26.61 -25.88 8.04
N PRO A 143 26.44 -27.17 7.72
CA PRO A 143 26.47 -28.25 8.71
C PRO A 143 27.83 -28.43 9.40
N GLU A 144 28.89 -27.80 8.89
CA GLU A 144 30.23 -27.81 9.50
C GLU A 144 30.39 -26.77 10.62
N VAL A 145 29.48 -25.80 10.73
CA VAL A 145 29.58 -24.68 11.65
C VAL A 145 28.68 -24.92 12.86
N PRO A 146 29.25 -25.16 14.07
CA PRO A 146 28.45 -25.25 15.29
C PRO A 146 27.79 -23.91 15.58
N CYS A 147 26.48 -23.96 15.78
CA CYS A 147 25.71 -22.84 16.28
C CYS A 147 26.17 -22.48 17.69
N TRP A 148 26.20 -21.18 17.98
CA TRP A 148 26.55 -20.65 19.31
C TRP A 148 27.99 -20.89 19.77
N GLU A 149 28.89 -21.27 18.86
CA GLU A 149 30.33 -21.32 19.12
C GLU A 149 31.10 -20.31 18.24
N GLY A 150 32.23 -19.83 18.75
CA GLY A 150 33.17 -18.97 18.01
C GLY A 150 32.52 -17.72 17.39
N ALA A 151 32.79 -17.50 16.10
CA ALA A 151 32.26 -16.35 15.36
C ALA A 151 30.74 -16.46 15.12
N GLN A 152 30.20 -17.67 14.91
CA GLN A 152 28.77 -17.87 14.66
C GLN A 152 27.93 -17.39 15.85
N ALA A 153 28.39 -17.58 17.09
CA ALA A 153 27.71 -17.08 18.28
C ALA A 153 27.48 -15.55 18.25
N VAL A 154 28.50 -14.81 17.78
CA VAL A 154 28.45 -13.36 17.63
C VAL A 154 27.46 -12.98 16.53
N PHE A 155 27.52 -13.65 15.38
CA PHE A 155 26.61 -13.39 14.26
C PHE A 155 25.16 -13.74 14.58
N ASN A 156 24.89 -14.84 15.30
CA ASN A 156 23.56 -15.20 15.78
C ASN A 156 23.00 -14.10 16.71
N SER A 157 23.82 -13.64 17.65
CA SER A 157 23.43 -12.60 18.61
C SER A 157 23.15 -11.27 17.90
N LEU A 158 24.00 -10.87 16.96
CA LEU A 158 23.80 -9.67 16.15
C LEU A 158 22.59 -9.80 15.23
N SER A 159 22.33 -10.99 14.66
CA SER A 159 21.20 -11.22 13.77
C SER A 159 19.87 -11.15 14.52
N LEU A 160 19.77 -11.77 15.70
CA LEU A 160 18.61 -11.62 16.59
C LEU A 160 18.37 -10.15 16.98
N PHE A 161 19.43 -9.44 17.35
CA PHE A 161 19.33 -8.01 17.65
C PHE A 161 18.85 -7.21 16.42
N THR A 162 19.39 -7.52 15.24
CA THR A 162 19.01 -6.88 13.97
C THR A 162 17.55 -7.14 13.67
N LEU A 163 17.04 -8.35 13.87
CA LEU A 163 15.63 -8.70 13.67
C LEU A 163 14.73 -7.87 14.59
N VAL A 164 15.06 -7.80 15.89
CA VAL A 164 14.31 -7.05 16.90
C VAL A 164 14.29 -5.55 16.62
N VAL A 165 15.32 -5.01 15.96
CA VAL A 165 15.38 -3.59 15.58
C VAL A 165 14.74 -3.34 14.22
N PHE A 166 15.10 -4.12 13.21
CA PHE A 166 14.75 -3.94 11.80
C PHE A 166 13.26 -4.16 11.54
N VAL A 167 12.66 -5.23 12.09
CA VAL A 167 11.25 -5.54 11.84
C VAL A 167 10.33 -4.45 12.40
N PRO A 168 10.45 -4.03 13.69
CA PRO A 168 9.63 -2.93 14.19
C PRO A 168 9.96 -1.59 13.52
N PHE A 169 11.23 -1.34 13.17
CA PHE A 169 11.62 -0.11 12.48
C PHE A 169 10.96 -0.01 11.10
N THR A 170 11.06 -1.05 10.26
CA THR A 170 10.43 -1.08 8.93
C THR A 170 8.91 -1.00 9.01
N GLN A 171 8.30 -1.76 9.91
CA GLN A 171 6.86 -1.71 10.18
C GLN A 171 6.40 -0.32 10.63
N PHE A 172 7.15 0.32 11.54
CA PHE A 172 6.88 1.69 11.96
C PHE A 172 6.98 2.63 10.77
N VAL A 173 8.09 2.59 10.05
CA VAL A 173 8.33 3.45 8.89
C VAL A 173 7.20 3.33 7.87
N ILE A 174 6.78 2.12 7.49
CA ILE A 174 5.66 1.88 6.55
C ILE A 174 4.34 2.47 7.03
N LEU A 175 4.03 2.29 8.31
CA LEU A 175 2.77 2.80 8.86
C LEU A 175 2.69 4.33 8.70
N PHE A 176 3.84 5.01 8.67
CA PHE A 176 3.96 6.46 8.54
C PHE A 176 4.40 6.94 7.15
N LEU A 177 4.88 6.06 6.26
CA LEU A 177 5.28 6.38 4.89
C LEU A 177 4.01 6.57 4.07
N TYR A 178 3.45 7.76 4.19
CA TYR A 178 2.21 8.13 3.54
C TYR A 178 2.48 9.12 2.41
N GLU A 179 2.49 8.64 1.18
CA GLU A 179 2.55 9.52 0.00
C GLU A 179 1.14 9.95 -0.38
N PHE A 180 0.75 11.15 0.07
CA PHE A 180 -0.54 11.72 -0.27
C PHE A 180 -0.47 12.50 -1.58
N ASP A 181 -0.59 11.82 -2.72
CA ASP A 181 -0.80 12.50 -4.00
C ASP A 181 -2.09 12.05 -4.67
N VAL A 182 -3.15 12.85 -4.49
CA VAL A 182 -4.46 12.63 -5.12
C VAL A 182 -4.47 13.16 -6.57
N LYS A 183 -3.50 13.99 -6.96
CA LYS A 183 -3.50 14.67 -8.26
C LYS A 183 -2.82 13.84 -9.34
N HIS A 184 -1.71 13.23 -8.98
CA HIS A 184 -0.97 12.31 -9.83
C HIS A 184 -1.35 10.93 -9.33
N ASP A 185 -2.11 10.18 -10.12
CA ASP A 185 -2.46 8.78 -9.83
C ASP A 185 -1.17 7.94 -9.83
N VAL A 186 -0.32 8.12 -8.82
CA VAL A 186 0.91 7.36 -8.67
C VAL A 186 0.48 5.92 -8.47
N LEU A 187 0.87 5.07 -9.41
CA LEU A 187 0.40 3.70 -9.53
C LEU A 187 0.49 2.94 -8.19
N LEU A 188 1.57 3.13 -7.44
CA LEU A 188 1.86 2.44 -6.19
C LEU A 188 1.40 3.20 -4.93
N ALA A 189 0.77 4.38 -5.05
CA ALA A 189 0.32 5.12 -3.88
C ALA A 189 -0.86 4.42 -3.18
N ALA A 190 -0.70 4.17 -1.89
CA ALA A 190 -1.72 3.60 -1.02
C ALA A 190 -2.49 4.69 -0.25
N HIS A 191 -3.80 4.47 -0.08
CA HIS A 191 -4.68 5.23 0.78
C HIS A 191 -4.29 5.16 2.27
N SER A 192 -3.55 4.13 2.68
CA SER A 192 -3.02 3.95 4.05
C SER A 192 -1.93 2.87 4.06
N GLY A 193 -0.83 3.12 4.79
CA GLY A 193 0.26 2.16 5.01
C GLY A 193 -0.11 0.95 5.89
N ARG A 194 -1.35 0.89 6.41
CA ARG A 194 -1.81 -0.26 7.23
C ARG A 194 -1.79 -1.58 6.48
N TYR A 195 -2.11 -1.56 5.19
CA TYR A 195 -2.11 -2.76 4.38
C TYR A 195 -0.68 -3.30 4.23
N GLU A 196 0.25 -2.44 3.84
CA GLU A 196 1.67 -2.79 3.72
C GLU A 196 2.26 -3.26 5.06
N PHE A 197 1.84 -2.67 6.18
CA PHE A 197 2.20 -3.14 7.51
C PHE A 197 1.75 -4.59 7.76
N ILE A 198 0.49 -4.91 7.45
CA ILE A 198 -0.06 -6.27 7.61
C ILE A 198 0.68 -7.24 6.69
N GLU A 199 0.86 -6.85 5.44
CA GLU A 199 1.57 -7.64 4.43
C GLU A 199 2.99 -7.96 4.88
N MET A 200 3.75 -6.97 5.35
CA MET A 200 5.09 -7.16 5.88
C MET A 200 5.11 -8.10 7.07
N ALA A 201 4.17 -7.96 8.00
CA ALA A 201 4.06 -8.85 9.14
C ALA A 201 3.82 -10.30 8.67
N CYS A 202 2.94 -10.51 7.70
CA CYS A 202 2.70 -11.82 7.08
C CYS A 202 3.98 -12.37 6.42
N LYS A 203 4.69 -11.58 5.61
CA LYS A 203 5.96 -11.99 4.98
C LYS A 203 7.02 -12.39 6.02
N CYS A 204 7.16 -11.60 7.09
CA CYS A 204 8.08 -11.90 8.18
C CYS A 204 7.74 -13.22 8.89
N ILE A 205 6.46 -13.45 9.21
CA ILE A 205 6.00 -14.68 9.85
C ILE A 205 6.25 -15.88 8.94
N LEU A 206 5.87 -15.79 7.66
CA LEU A 206 6.06 -16.88 6.71
C LEU A 206 7.54 -17.19 6.46
N THR A 207 8.41 -16.19 6.49
CA THR A 207 9.86 -16.39 6.38
C THR A 207 10.44 -17.00 7.66
N ALA A 208 9.93 -16.62 8.84
CA ALA A 208 10.33 -17.27 10.09
C ALA A 208 9.89 -18.74 10.12
N GLU A 209 8.65 -19.02 9.72
CA GLU A 209 8.11 -20.36 9.61
C GLU A 209 8.82 -21.19 8.55
N SER A 210 9.27 -20.58 7.45
CA SER A 210 9.99 -21.32 6.41
C SER A 210 11.33 -21.87 6.88
N GLN A 211 12.01 -21.14 7.77
CA GLN A 211 13.29 -21.53 8.34
C GLN A 211 13.07 -22.48 9.52
N TRP A 212 12.30 -22.07 10.54
CA TRP A 212 12.16 -22.84 11.78
C TRP A 212 11.27 -24.08 11.68
N LEU A 213 10.34 -24.13 10.73
CA LEU A 213 9.44 -25.27 10.53
C LEU A 213 9.79 -26.03 9.24
N SER A 214 11.06 -26.05 8.85
CA SER A 214 11.56 -26.73 7.66
C SER A 214 11.04 -28.18 7.55
N SER A 215 10.97 -28.89 8.68
CA SER A 215 10.45 -30.27 8.75
C SER A 215 8.92 -30.41 8.60
N TYR A 216 8.14 -29.35 8.87
CA TYR A 216 6.67 -29.38 8.88
C TYR A 216 6.08 -28.74 7.62
N PHE A 217 6.40 -29.31 6.47
CA PHE A 217 6.01 -28.77 5.16
C PHE A 217 4.50 -28.51 5.02
N VAL A 218 3.65 -29.46 5.46
CA VAL A 218 2.19 -29.32 5.32
C VAL A 218 1.69 -28.09 6.09
N LEU A 219 2.23 -27.88 7.30
CA LEU A 219 1.86 -26.73 8.13
C LEU A 219 2.28 -25.41 7.45
N ARG A 220 3.47 -25.37 6.86
CA ARG A 220 3.96 -24.21 6.10
C ARG A 220 3.06 -23.89 4.91
N CYS A 221 2.67 -24.90 4.12
CA CYS A 221 1.76 -24.68 2.99
C CYS A 221 0.39 -24.15 3.43
N LEU A 222 -0.17 -24.71 4.51
CA LEU A 222 -1.43 -24.23 5.08
C LEU A 222 -1.31 -22.79 5.60
N SER A 223 -0.21 -22.45 6.28
CA SER A 223 0.05 -21.09 6.75
C SER A 223 0.17 -20.09 5.60
N CYS A 224 0.93 -20.43 4.54
CA CYS A 224 1.01 -19.62 3.32
C CYS A 224 -0.38 -19.39 2.71
N ILE A 225 -1.21 -20.43 2.59
CA ILE A 225 -2.57 -20.32 2.05
C ILE A 225 -3.44 -19.39 2.91
N LEU A 226 -3.37 -19.52 4.24
CA LEU A 226 -4.16 -18.70 5.15
C LEU A 226 -3.72 -17.24 5.13
N MET A 227 -2.41 -16.97 5.25
CA MET A 227 -1.86 -15.61 5.34
C MET A 227 -2.00 -14.85 4.02
N PHE A 228 -1.59 -15.45 2.89
CA PHE A 228 -1.75 -14.79 1.59
C PHE A 228 -3.21 -14.75 1.13
N GLY A 229 -4.03 -15.72 1.56
CA GLY A 229 -5.48 -15.67 1.38
C GLY A 229 -6.10 -14.47 2.09
N PHE A 230 -5.69 -14.23 3.34
CA PHE A 230 -6.08 -13.05 4.08
C PHE A 230 -5.65 -11.75 3.40
N CYS A 231 -4.38 -11.63 2.96
CA CYS A 231 -3.90 -10.44 2.23
C CYS A 231 -4.67 -10.23 0.91
N MET A 232 -4.93 -11.29 0.16
CA MET A 232 -5.73 -11.24 -1.07
C MET A 232 -7.14 -10.68 -0.80
N PHE A 233 -7.87 -11.28 0.16
CA PHE A 233 -9.21 -10.80 0.52
C PHE A 233 -9.19 -9.39 1.08
N TYR A 234 -8.14 -9.02 1.82
CA TYR A 234 -7.95 -7.67 2.33
C TYR A 234 -7.82 -6.67 1.18
N ILE A 235 -6.98 -6.91 0.17
CA ILE A 235 -6.85 -6.01 -1.00
C ILE A 235 -8.17 -5.92 -1.75
N MET A 236 -8.81 -7.07 -2.02
CA MET A 236 -10.08 -7.11 -2.74
C MET A 236 -11.18 -6.34 -2.00
N TRP A 237 -11.16 -6.37 -0.66
CA TRP A 237 -12.15 -5.70 0.18
C TRP A 237 -11.82 -4.25 0.52
N MET A 238 -10.58 -3.90 0.81
CA MET A 238 -10.21 -2.55 1.25
C MET A 238 -9.74 -1.66 0.12
N GLN A 239 -9.18 -2.24 -0.95
CA GLN A 239 -8.63 -1.54 -2.10
C GLN A 239 -7.62 -0.47 -1.66
N PRO A 240 -6.51 -0.90 -1.03
CA PRO A 240 -5.56 0.02 -0.42
C PRO A 240 -4.94 0.98 -1.42
N TYR A 241 -4.80 0.63 -2.71
CA TYR A 241 -4.16 1.49 -3.69
C TYR A 241 -5.13 2.47 -4.36
N HIS A 242 -4.64 3.67 -4.71
CA HIS A 242 -5.40 4.64 -5.49
C HIS A 242 -5.71 4.13 -6.90
N SER A 243 -4.75 3.45 -7.53
CA SER A 243 -4.91 2.88 -8.87
C SER A 243 -5.67 1.55 -8.85
N LEU A 244 -6.64 1.43 -9.75
CA LEU A 244 -7.37 0.18 -9.98
C LEU A 244 -6.43 -0.93 -10.48
N HIS A 245 -5.50 -0.59 -11.37
CA HIS A 245 -4.61 -1.58 -12.00
C HIS A 245 -3.71 -2.24 -10.95
N THR A 246 -3.20 -1.46 -10.00
CA THR A 246 -2.38 -1.94 -8.89
C THR A 246 -3.14 -2.86 -7.96
N ASN A 247 -4.36 -2.48 -7.55
CA ASN A 247 -5.19 -3.36 -6.72
C ASN A 247 -5.49 -4.70 -7.43
N ILE A 248 -5.78 -4.66 -8.74
CA ILE A 248 -6.00 -5.87 -9.54
C ILE A 248 -4.73 -6.72 -9.57
N PHE A 249 -3.59 -6.12 -9.90
CA PHE A 249 -2.33 -6.83 -10.05
C PHE A 249 -1.85 -7.43 -8.72
N ALA A 250 -1.88 -6.65 -7.64
CA ALA A 250 -1.56 -7.14 -6.30
C ALA A 250 -2.51 -8.27 -5.86
N SER A 251 -3.82 -8.17 -6.14
CA SER A 251 -4.73 -9.29 -5.85
C SER A 251 -4.44 -10.54 -6.68
N ALA A 252 -4.09 -10.37 -7.96
CA ALA A 252 -3.73 -11.46 -8.85
C ALA A 252 -2.44 -12.16 -8.40
N GLN A 253 -1.44 -11.38 -7.96
CA GLN A 253 -0.21 -11.90 -7.34
C GLN A 253 -0.53 -12.88 -6.21
N TYR A 254 -1.35 -12.48 -5.25
CA TYR A 254 -1.70 -13.37 -4.14
C TYR A 254 -2.52 -14.58 -4.59
N GLY A 255 -3.39 -14.41 -5.59
CA GLY A 255 -4.05 -15.55 -6.25
C GLY A 255 -3.06 -16.56 -6.83
N TRP A 256 -1.97 -16.08 -7.44
CA TRP A 256 -0.88 -16.93 -7.91
C TRP A 256 -0.19 -17.61 -6.73
N THR A 257 0.27 -16.86 -5.73
CA THR A 257 0.95 -17.41 -4.56
C THR A 257 0.12 -18.48 -3.85
N LEU A 258 -1.19 -18.27 -3.68
CA LEU A 258 -2.12 -19.28 -3.15
C LEU A 258 -2.15 -20.56 -3.98
N THR A 259 -2.21 -20.41 -5.30
CA THR A 259 -2.21 -21.55 -6.22
C THR A 259 -0.87 -22.28 -6.15
N SER A 260 0.25 -21.56 -6.09
CA SER A 260 1.58 -22.13 -5.90
C SER A 260 1.66 -22.89 -4.58
N SER A 261 1.26 -22.31 -3.45
CA SER A 261 1.27 -23.01 -2.15
C SER A 261 0.40 -24.26 -2.13
N PHE A 262 -0.77 -24.23 -2.78
CA PHE A 262 -1.60 -25.43 -2.94
C PHE A 262 -0.90 -26.51 -3.76
N TYR A 263 -0.25 -26.13 -4.86
CA TYR A 263 0.50 -27.07 -5.69
C TYR A 263 1.77 -27.60 -5.00
N SER A 264 2.45 -26.80 -4.17
CA SER A 264 3.53 -27.27 -3.29
C SER A 264 3.03 -28.36 -2.36
N TRP A 265 1.84 -28.18 -1.78
CA TRP A 265 1.22 -29.21 -0.95
C TRP A 265 0.89 -30.49 -1.74
N VAL A 266 0.33 -30.36 -2.94
CA VAL A 266 0.04 -31.51 -3.81
C VAL A 266 1.32 -32.25 -4.23
N SER A 267 2.41 -31.53 -4.54
CA SER A 267 3.66 -32.15 -4.99
C SER A 267 4.26 -33.11 -3.96
N LEU A 268 4.02 -32.91 -2.66
CA LEU A 268 4.44 -33.87 -1.64
C LEU A 268 3.79 -35.25 -1.82
N TYR A 269 2.50 -35.29 -2.12
CA TYR A 269 1.77 -36.55 -2.22
C TYR A 269 2.07 -37.33 -3.48
N THR A 270 2.62 -36.64 -4.48
CA THR A 270 2.95 -37.25 -5.77
C THR A 270 4.44 -37.60 -5.86
N GLU A 271 5.22 -37.44 -4.78
CA GLU A 271 6.66 -37.70 -4.79
C GLU A 271 6.93 -39.15 -5.19
N GLY A 272 7.74 -39.37 -6.22
CA GLY A 272 7.97 -40.70 -6.81
C GLY A 272 6.99 -41.10 -7.93
N ALA A 273 6.08 -40.22 -8.33
CA ALA A 273 5.23 -40.47 -9.49
C ALA A 273 6.03 -40.49 -10.81
N GLY A 274 5.55 -41.26 -11.79
CA GLY A 274 6.20 -41.37 -13.10
C GLY A 274 6.18 -40.05 -13.90
N ALA A 275 7.06 -39.95 -14.91
CA ALA A 275 7.23 -38.76 -15.74
C ALA A 275 5.91 -38.18 -16.32
N LEU A 276 4.95 -39.03 -16.66
CA LEU A 276 3.64 -38.62 -17.15
C LEU A 276 2.87 -37.79 -16.12
N VAL A 277 2.88 -38.19 -14.85
CA VAL A 277 2.21 -37.47 -13.75
C VAL A 277 2.86 -36.10 -13.54
N ILE A 278 4.19 -36.04 -13.64
CA ILE A 278 4.96 -34.80 -13.53
C ILE A 278 4.55 -33.81 -14.63
N VAL A 279 4.51 -34.26 -15.89
CA VAL A 279 4.11 -33.40 -17.01
C VAL A 279 2.68 -32.90 -16.82
N LEU A 280 1.75 -33.78 -16.43
CA LEU A 280 0.36 -33.39 -16.17
C LEU A 280 0.28 -32.36 -15.04
N PHE A 281 1.00 -32.56 -13.93
CA PHE A 281 1.04 -31.64 -12.80
C PHE A 281 1.44 -30.22 -13.21
N TRP A 282 2.50 -30.08 -14.03
CA TRP A 282 2.94 -28.76 -14.51
C TRP A 282 1.94 -28.11 -15.48
N ILE A 283 1.37 -28.89 -16.40
CA ILE A 283 0.33 -28.40 -17.31
C ILE A 283 -0.87 -27.91 -16.50
N THR A 284 -1.33 -28.68 -15.52
CA THR A 284 -2.44 -28.27 -14.67
C THR A 284 -2.08 -27.08 -13.79
N TYR A 285 -0.85 -26.99 -13.27
CA TYR A 285 -0.40 -25.85 -12.48
C TYR A 285 -0.44 -24.56 -13.29
N ILE A 286 0.14 -24.55 -14.50
CA ILE A 286 0.15 -23.39 -15.37
C ILE A 286 -1.28 -22.98 -15.75
N ALA A 287 -2.12 -23.94 -16.12
CA ALA A 287 -3.50 -23.68 -16.48
C ALA A 287 -4.30 -23.11 -15.30
N ILE A 288 -4.29 -23.78 -14.14
CA ILE A 288 -5.04 -23.35 -12.95
C ILE A 288 -4.52 -22.02 -12.43
N SER A 289 -3.20 -21.80 -12.40
CA SER A 289 -2.63 -20.51 -11.99
C SER A 289 -3.06 -19.37 -12.90
N PHE A 290 -3.02 -19.58 -14.22
CA PHE A 290 -3.51 -18.58 -15.17
C PHE A 290 -5.01 -18.29 -14.97
N PHE A 291 -5.84 -19.32 -14.78
CA PHE A 291 -7.27 -19.12 -14.55
C PHE A 291 -7.55 -18.47 -13.20
N SER A 292 -6.92 -18.90 -12.11
CA SER A 292 -7.14 -18.36 -10.78
C SER A 292 -6.74 -16.88 -10.72
N THR A 293 -5.57 -16.53 -11.24
CA THR A 293 -5.10 -15.14 -11.33
C THR A 293 -6.03 -14.29 -12.19
N PHE A 294 -6.46 -14.79 -13.35
CA PHE A 294 -7.42 -14.08 -14.22
C PHE A 294 -8.78 -13.88 -13.54
N PHE A 295 -9.34 -14.91 -12.90
CA PHE A 295 -10.63 -14.81 -12.21
C PHE A 295 -10.56 -13.88 -11.01
N VAL A 296 -9.49 -13.97 -10.20
CA VAL A 296 -9.26 -13.04 -9.09
C VAL A 296 -9.15 -11.61 -9.61
N ALA A 297 -8.39 -11.38 -10.68
CA ALA A 297 -8.28 -10.07 -11.31
C ALA A 297 -9.62 -9.53 -11.82
N VAL A 298 -10.38 -10.34 -12.55
CA VAL A 298 -11.71 -9.98 -13.07
C VAL A 298 -12.68 -9.73 -11.93
N TYR A 299 -12.65 -10.54 -10.88
CA TYR A 299 -13.56 -10.40 -9.74
C TYR A 299 -13.18 -9.21 -8.85
N ALA A 300 -11.89 -8.96 -8.62
CA ALA A 300 -11.39 -7.76 -7.96
C ALA A 300 -11.81 -6.51 -8.74
N ARG A 301 -11.65 -6.52 -10.07
CA ARG A 301 -12.15 -5.47 -10.95
C ARG A 301 -13.67 -5.35 -10.86
N LYS A 302 -14.42 -6.45 -10.84
CA LYS A 302 -15.88 -6.42 -10.74
C LYS A 302 -16.36 -5.92 -9.38
N ILE A 303 -15.70 -6.27 -8.28
CA ILE A 303 -15.99 -5.73 -6.94
C ILE A 303 -15.67 -4.24 -6.91
N TYR A 304 -14.52 -3.84 -7.45
CA TYR A 304 -14.17 -2.44 -7.60
C TYR A 304 -15.22 -1.71 -8.40
N LEU A 305 -15.53 -2.20 -9.60
CA LEU A 305 -16.55 -1.64 -10.46
C LEU A 305 -17.92 -1.70 -9.82
N ALA A 306 -18.28 -2.71 -9.03
CA ALA A 306 -19.58 -2.81 -8.36
C ALA A 306 -19.66 -1.85 -7.18
N ARG A 307 -18.59 -1.65 -6.42
CA ARG A 307 -18.52 -0.55 -5.43
C ARG A 307 -18.58 0.80 -6.12
N CYS A 308 -17.88 0.90 -7.23
CA CYS A 308 -17.92 2.04 -8.13
C CYS A 308 -19.27 2.13 -8.88
N ALA A 309 -20.11 1.09 -9.01
CA ALA A 309 -21.32 1.04 -9.86
C ALA A 309 -22.63 1.04 -9.08
N ILE A 310 -22.63 0.49 -7.87
CA ILE A 310 -23.42 1.00 -6.75
C ILE A 310 -23.20 2.53 -6.61
N THR A 311 -22.13 3.06 -7.20
CA THR A 311 -21.83 4.49 -7.34
C THR A 311 -21.74 5.04 -8.78
N PHE A 312 -22.05 4.25 -9.83
CA PHE A 312 -22.02 4.69 -11.24
C PHE A 312 -23.41 4.68 -11.87
N ASN A 313 -24.43 4.12 -11.22
CA ASN A 313 -25.80 4.43 -11.62
C ASN A 313 -26.29 5.78 -11.03
N PHE A 314 -25.38 6.75 -10.87
CA PHE A 314 -25.79 8.14 -10.91
C PHE A 314 -25.91 8.55 -12.39
N LYS A 315 -26.97 8.08 -13.05
CA LYS A 315 -27.74 9.06 -13.83
C LYS A 315 -28.07 10.12 -12.79
N ILE A 316 -27.35 11.24 -12.79
CA ILE A 316 -27.59 12.30 -11.81
C ILE A 316 -29.05 12.67 -12.04
N PRO A 317 -29.98 12.31 -11.13
CA PRO A 317 -31.38 12.44 -11.44
C PRO A 317 -31.65 13.93 -11.42
N VAL A 318 -31.86 14.48 -12.60
CA VAL A 318 -32.12 15.90 -12.75
C VAL A 318 -33.58 16.13 -12.38
N ARG A 319 -33.84 17.17 -11.58
CA ARG A 319 -35.21 17.56 -11.27
C ARG A 319 -35.94 17.92 -12.56
N MET A 320 -37.12 17.35 -12.76
CA MET A 320 -37.97 17.69 -13.91
C MET A 320 -38.33 19.18 -13.87
N GLY A 321 -38.20 19.86 -15.02
CA GLY A 321 -38.59 21.26 -15.19
C GLY A 321 -37.49 22.33 -14.97
N ILE A 322 -36.24 21.95 -14.67
CA ILE A 322 -35.14 22.92 -14.51
C ILE A 322 -34.23 22.88 -15.76
N PRO A 323 -34.06 23.98 -16.52
CA PRO A 323 -33.25 23.99 -17.72
C PRO A 323 -31.76 23.89 -17.38
N PHE A 324 -31.07 22.93 -18.01
CA PHE A 324 -29.63 22.73 -17.87
C PHE A 324 -28.88 23.35 -19.05
N GLN A 325 -27.84 24.15 -18.77
CA GLN A 325 -26.90 24.59 -19.81
C GLN A 325 -25.98 23.42 -20.21
N ASN A 326 -25.87 23.12 -21.52
CA ASN A 326 -25.03 22.08 -22.15
C ASN A 326 -25.53 20.61 -22.10
N MET A 327 -26.73 20.33 -22.62
CA MET A 327 -27.35 18.98 -22.67
C MET A 327 -26.68 17.95 -23.60
N ASN A 328 -25.77 18.33 -24.49
CA ASN A 328 -25.28 17.45 -25.56
C ASN A 328 -24.14 16.48 -25.16
N LYS A 329 -23.99 16.13 -23.87
CA LYS A 329 -22.90 15.25 -23.40
C LYS A 329 -23.44 13.88 -22.93
N PRO A 330 -22.74 12.77 -23.20
CA PRO A 330 -23.23 11.39 -23.03
C PRO A 330 -23.53 10.97 -21.59
N PHE A 331 -23.18 11.78 -20.58
CA PHE A 331 -23.42 11.49 -19.16
C PHE A 331 -24.84 11.87 -18.68
N TYR A 332 -25.68 12.47 -19.53
CA TYR A 332 -26.98 13.03 -19.16
C TYR A 332 -28.19 12.41 -19.88
N SER A 333 -28.00 11.29 -20.60
CA SER A 333 -29.05 10.69 -21.43
C SER A 333 -30.12 9.97 -20.59
N GLU A 334 -31.05 10.75 -20.03
CA GLU A 334 -32.50 10.50 -20.10
C GLU A 334 -33.30 11.63 -19.44
N ILE A 335 -33.56 12.71 -20.19
CA ILE A 335 -34.70 13.61 -19.95
C ILE A 335 -35.28 14.10 -21.30
N ILE A 336 -35.34 13.25 -22.33
CA ILE A 336 -35.90 13.66 -23.63
C ILE A 336 -37.43 13.51 -23.66
N ARG A 337 -38.15 13.72 -22.55
CA ARG A 337 -39.63 13.63 -22.58
C ARG A 337 -40.46 14.72 -21.92
N TYR A 338 -39.87 15.83 -21.46
CA TYR A 338 -40.66 16.92 -20.87
C TYR A 338 -40.15 18.31 -21.23
N GLN A 339 -40.14 18.64 -22.52
CA GLN A 339 -39.73 19.96 -23.02
C GLN A 339 -40.90 20.81 -23.54
N THR A 340 -42.11 20.64 -22.98
CA THR A 340 -43.29 21.40 -23.42
C THR A 340 -43.93 22.26 -22.34
N ILE A 341 -43.33 22.39 -21.15
CA ILE A 341 -43.87 23.26 -20.09
C ILE A 341 -42.75 24.10 -19.50
N SER A 342 -42.34 25.13 -20.24
CA SER A 342 -41.52 26.21 -19.72
C SER A 342 -42.25 27.53 -19.92
N ASN A 343 -43.20 27.83 -19.04
CA ASN A 343 -43.55 29.21 -18.75
C ASN A 343 -43.88 29.32 -17.25
N GLN A 344 -43.14 30.22 -16.60
CA GLN A 344 -43.35 30.75 -15.26
C GLN A 344 -43.14 29.79 -14.08
N ILE A 345 -41.91 29.68 -13.57
CA ILE A 345 -41.67 29.57 -12.11
C ILE A 345 -40.40 30.34 -11.75
N ASN A 346 -40.53 31.24 -10.77
CA ASN A 346 -39.42 31.82 -10.01
C ASN A 346 -38.56 30.69 -9.42
N LEU A 347 -37.47 30.36 -10.11
CA LEU A 347 -36.54 29.31 -9.69
C LEU A 347 -35.87 29.72 -8.38
N ARG A 348 -36.25 29.05 -7.29
CA ARG A 348 -35.37 28.94 -6.11
C ARG A 348 -33.98 28.49 -6.59
N LYS A 349 -32.93 29.00 -5.92
CA LYS A 349 -31.53 28.54 -6.02
C LYS A 349 -31.34 27.08 -5.53
N GLU A 350 -32.27 26.18 -5.82
CA GLU A 350 -32.12 24.78 -5.49
C GLU A 350 -31.38 24.10 -6.65
N PRO A 351 -30.32 23.33 -6.37
CA PRO A 351 -29.55 22.69 -7.41
C PRO A 351 -30.45 21.73 -8.20
N PRO A 352 -30.24 21.60 -9.51
CA PRO A 352 -31.14 20.87 -10.41
C PRO A 352 -31.06 19.35 -10.26
N TYR A 353 -30.56 18.83 -9.13
CA TYR A 353 -30.25 17.43 -8.92
C TYR A 353 -31.06 16.88 -7.74
N PHE A 354 -31.44 15.61 -7.81
CA PHE A 354 -32.02 14.85 -6.71
C PHE A 354 -30.96 13.92 -6.12
N ILE A 355 -30.84 13.88 -4.79
CA ILE A 355 -29.95 12.95 -4.10
C ILE A 355 -30.82 11.87 -3.43
N PRO A 356 -30.62 10.58 -3.72
CA PRO A 356 -31.31 9.52 -2.99
C PRO A 356 -30.98 9.61 -1.49
N LYS A 357 -31.93 9.24 -0.62
CA LYS A 357 -31.76 9.35 0.84
C LYS A 357 -30.47 8.63 1.32
N ILE A 358 -29.47 9.42 1.72
CA ILE A 358 -28.16 8.94 2.18
C ILE A 358 -28.28 8.34 3.59
N LYS A 359 -28.23 7.01 3.73
CA LYS A 359 -28.33 6.33 5.04
C LYS A 359 -26.98 6.18 5.75
N LYS A 360 -25.88 6.11 5.01
CA LYS A 360 -24.53 5.86 5.56
C LYS A 360 -23.52 6.83 4.96
N VAL A 361 -22.49 7.19 5.72
CA VAL A 361 -21.40 8.08 5.24
C VAL A 361 -20.69 7.50 4.03
N SER A 362 -20.52 6.17 3.99
CA SER A 362 -19.92 5.49 2.84
C SER A 362 -20.64 5.73 1.52
N GLN A 363 -21.92 6.13 1.54
CA GLN A 363 -22.70 6.49 0.36
C GLN A 363 -22.39 7.91 -0.14
N ILE A 364 -21.86 8.79 0.71
CA ILE A 364 -21.43 10.15 0.33
C ILE A 364 -20.14 10.08 -0.46
N ASP A 365 -19.11 9.43 0.11
CA ASP A 365 -17.80 9.28 -0.55
C ASP A 365 -17.96 8.65 -1.93
N ALA A 366 -18.70 7.56 -1.94
CA ALA A 366 -19.30 6.90 -3.08
C ALA A 366 -19.89 7.85 -4.14
N ALA A 367 -20.85 8.68 -3.74
CA ALA A 367 -21.55 9.59 -4.64
C ALA A 367 -20.67 10.68 -5.24
N ILE A 368 -19.48 10.92 -4.68
CA ILE A 368 -18.57 12.00 -5.08
C ILE A 368 -17.39 11.47 -5.90
N ARG A 369 -17.17 10.15 -5.95
CA ARG A 369 -16.07 9.52 -6.72
C ARG A 369 -16.03 9.90 -8.20
N PHE A 370 -17.15 10.32 -8.79
CA PHE A 370 -17.17 10.79 -10.19
C PHE A 370 -16.21 11.97 -10.44
N ILE A 371 -15.88 12.75 -9.40
CA ILE A 371 -14.92 13.85 -9.48
C ILE A 371 -13.48 13.35 -9.68
N TRP A 372 -13.17 12.12 -9.32
CA TRP A 372 -11.82 11.58 -9.58
C TRP A 372 -11.51 11.48 -11.07
N ASN A 373 -12.53 11.37 -11.93
CA ASN A 373 -12.33 11.41 -13.37
C ASN A 373 -11.82 12.79 -13.83
N LYS A 374 -10.61 12.82 -14.41
CA LYS A 374 -9.92 14.01 -14.92
C LYS A 374 -10.80 14.85 -15.87
N GLN A 375 -11.66 14.22 -16.68
CA GLN A 375 -12.56 14.91 -17.62
C GLN A 375 -13.76 15.58 -16.95
N VAL A 376 -14.18 15.07 -15.79
CA VAL A 376 -15.36 15.53 -15.05
C VAL A 376 -14.99 16.65 -14.08
N ARG A 377 -13.85 16.52 -13.36
CA ARG A 377 -13.38 17.55 -12.41
C ARG A 377 -13.07 18.90 -13.02
N ARG A 378 -12.80 18.98 -14.32
CA ARG A 378 -12.54 20.27 -15.01
C ARG A 378 -13.80 21.14 -15.12
N ARG A 379 -14.99 20.58 -14.85
CA ARG A 379 -16.26 21.26 -15.07
C ARG A 379 -16.85 21.76 -13.75
N LYS A 380 -17.04 23.07 -13.64
CA LYS A 380 -17.54 23.76 -12.43
C LYS A 380 -18.89 23.21 -11.90
N PRO A 381 -19.92 22.93 -12.73
CA PRO A 381 -21.20 22.42 -12.23
C PRO A 381 -21.11 21.08 -11.49
N GLN A 382 -20.12 20.26 -11.84
CA GLN A 382 -19.88 18.95 -11.23
C GLN A 382 -19.17 19.09 -9.89
N ILE A 383 -18.24 20.04 -9.77
CA ILE A 383 -17.65 20.42 -8.48
C ILE A 383 -18.73 20.99 -7.55
N ASP A 384 -19.58 21.89 -8.04
CA ASP A 384 -20.66 22.48 -7.25
C ASP A 384 -21.67 21.42 -6.78
N PHE A 385 -21.97 20.43 -7.64
CA PHE A 385 -22.81 19.30 -7.26
C PHE A 385 -22.20 18.45 -6.14
N ALA A 386 -20.91 18.11 -6.22
CA ALA A 386 -20.27 17.37 -5.14
C ALA A 386 -20.19 18.17 -3.84
N SER A 387 -19.97 19.49 -3.91
CA SER A 387 -20.06 20.35 -2.73
C SER A 387 -21.43 20.24 -2.08
N TYR A 388 -22.50 20.28 -2.88
CA TYR A 388 -23.86 20.12 -2.37
C TYR A 388 -24.07 18.75 -1.70
N ILE A 389 -23.54 17.67 -2.27
CA ILE A 389 -23.60 16.34 -1.64
C ILE A 389 -22.86 16.34 -0.29
N TYR A 390 -21.67 16.94 -0.22
CA TYR A 390 -20.94 17.07 1.05
C TYR A 390 -21.71 17.89 2.08
N ASP A 391 -22.29 19.02 1.69
CA ASP A 391 -23.05 19.88 2.60
C ASP A 391 -24.28 19.14 3.17
N GLU A 392 -25.04 18.43 2.33
CA GLU A 392 -26.15 17.56 2.77
C GLU A 392 -25.66 16.41 3.65
N GLY A 393 -24.51 15.82 3.31
CA GLY A 393 -23.84 14.80 4.09
C GLY A 393 -23.47 15.28 5.50
N LEU A 394 -22.90 16.49 5.59
CA LEU A 394 -22.46 17.10 6.85
C LEU A 394 -23.63 17.54 7.73
N LYS A 395 -24.75 17.99 7.14
CA LYS A 395 -25.99 18.23 7.89
C LYS A 395 -26.49 16.95 8.56
N ARG A 396 -26.36 15.80 7.87
CA ARG A 396 -26.86 14.52 8.36
C ARG A 396 -25.89 13.80 9.30
N PHE A 397 -24.59 13.92 9.07
CA PHE A 397 -23.53 13.27 9.85
C PHE A 397 -22.52 14.30 10.36
N PRO A 398 -22.93 15.27 11.20
CA PRO A 398 -22.10 16.41 11.58
C PRO A 398 -20.86 16.02 12.41
N MET A 399 -20.96 14.91 13.16
CA MET A 399 -19.94 14.40 14.08
C MET A 399 -18.99 13.36 13.44
N HIS A 400 -19.07 13.14 12.13
CA HIS A 400 -18.28 12.10 11.48
C HIS A 400 -16.93 12.65 10.97
N SER A 401 -15.84 12.39 11.71
CA SER A 401 -14.50 12.93 11.41
C SER A 401 -14.01 12.61 9.99
N THR A 402 -14.23 11.38 9.50
CA THR A 402 -13.87 10.98 8.12
C THR A 402 -14.50 11.86 7.06
N LEU A 403 -15.78 12.21 7.24
CA LEU A 403 -16.52 12.97 6.24
C LEU A 403 -15.99 14.40 6.18
N ARG A 404 -15.67 14.98 7.34
CA ARG A 404 -15.03 16.29 7.46
C ARG A 404 -13.66 16.31 6.79
N THR A 405 -12.84 15.29 7.00
CA THR A 405 -11.53 15.16 6.33
C THR A 405 -11.68 15.06 4.82
N HIS A 406 -12.59 14.24 4.31
CA HIS A 406 -12.83 14.11 2.87
C HIS A 406 -13.36 15.41 2.25
N TYR A 407 -14.26 16.11 2.95
CA TYR A 407 -14.75 17.40 2.49
C TYR A 407 -13.66 18.47 2.46
N ALA A 408 -12.82 18.53 3.50
CA ALA A 408 -11.68 19.43 3.55
C ALA A 408 -10.70 19.18 2.40
N LEU A 409 -10.38 17.91 2.12
CA LEU A 409 -9.57 17.53 0.95
C LEU A 409 -10.22 17.97 -0.36
N PHE A 410 -11.53 17.79 -0.48
CA PHE A 410 -12.27 18.26 -1.65
C PHE A 410 -12.16 19.79 -1.82
N LEU A 411 -12.29 20.55 -0.73
CA LEU A 411 -12.13 21.99 -0.71
C LEU A 411 -10.71 22.42 -1.14
N CYS A 412 -9.66 21.78 -0.60
CA CYS A 412 -8.27 22.03 -0.97
C CYS A 412 -8.01 21.79 -2.46
N HIS A 413 -8.38 20.60 -2.97
CA HIS A 413 -7.95 20.17 -4.30
C HIS A 413 -8.82 20.72 -5.44
N TYR A 414 -10.13 20.84 -5.24
CA TYR A 414 -11.06 21.16 -6.32
C TYR A 414 -11.60 22.59 -6.23
N LYS A 415 -11.98 23.06 -5.04
CA LYS A 415 -12.45 24.44 -4.86
C LYS A 415 -11.32 25.44 -4.63
N LYS A 416 -10.14 24.98 -4.19
CA LYS A 416 -9.00 25.80 -3.77
C LYS A 416 -9.36 26.76 -2.61
N ASP A 417 -10.34 26.39 -1.80
CA ASP A 417 -10.77 27.15 -0.62
C ASP A 417 -10.08 26.59 0.62
N TRP A 418 -8.85 27.05 0.83
CA TRP A 418 -7.98 26.52 1.88
C TRP A 418 -8.41 26.92 3.28
N ASP A 419 -8.96 28.12 3.44
CA ASP A 419 -9.37 28.64 4.76
C ASP A 419 -10.53 27.81 5.32
N GLU A 420 -11.53 27.51 4.48
CA GLU A 420 -12.62 26.64 4.89
C GLU A 420 -12.15 25.19 5.07
N ALA A 421 -11.25 24.71 4.22
CA ALA A 421 -10.67 23.37 4.38
C ALA A 421 -9.96 23.20 5.74
N MET A 422 -9.17 24.18 6.17
CA MET A 422 -8.47 24.13 7.45
C MET A 422 -9.44 24.14 8.64
N LYS A 423 -10.57 24.86 8.57
CA LYS A 423 -11.64 24.77 9.59
C LYS A 423 -12.25 23.37 9.62
N GLN A 424 -12.52 22.77 8.48
CA GLN A 424 -13.07 21.41 8.44
C GLN A 424 -12.07 20.38 8.99
N PHE A 425 -10.76 20.55 8.73
CA PHE A 425 -9.71 19.73 9.32
C PHE A 425 -9.58 19.88 10.83
N SER A 426 -9.66 21.11 11.37
CA SER A 426 -9.62 21.31 12.82
C SER A 426 -10.82 20.66 13.53
N ILE A 427 -12.01 20.78 12.94
CA ILE A 427 -13.21 20.06 13.41
C ILE A 427 -13.00 18.54 13.34
N ALA A 428 -12.45 18.03 12.24
CA ALA A 428 -12.18 16.60 12.10
C ALA A 428 -11.22 16.08 13.20
N LEU A 429 -10.21 16.89 13.56
CA LEU A 429 -9.27 16.58 14.62
C LEU A 429 -9.96 16.51 16.00
N GLN A 430 -10.81 17.50 16.31
CA GLN A 430 -11.61 17.55 17.54
C GLN A 430 -12.57 16.36 17.65
N LEU A 431 -13.12 15.90 16.52
CA LEU A 431 -14.01 14.73 16.45
C LEU A 431 -13.26 13.38 16.52
N GLY A 432 -11.96 13.37 16.81
CA GLY A 432 -11.18 12.14 16.92
C GLY A 432 -10.87 11.51 15.57
N ALA A 433 -10.31 12.28 14.64
CA ALA A 433 -9.75 11.75 13.40
C ALA A 433 -8.82 10.55 13.69
N THR A 434 -8.92 9.50 12.86
CA THR A 434 -8.04 8.34 12.91
C THR A 434 -6.59 8.73 12.61
N ILE A 435 -5.61 7.93 13.04
CA ILE A 435 -4.19 8.25 12.87
C ILE A 435 -3.81 8.66 11.44
N ASP A 436 -4.30 7.94 10.42
CA ASP A 436 -4.03 8.26 9.00
C ASP A 436 -4.63 9.61 8.60
N LYS A 437 -5.80 9.96 9.14
CA LYS A 437 -6.46 11.24 8.84
C LYS A 437 -5.78 12.40 9.54
N ARG A 438 -5.26 12.16 10.74
CA ARG A 438 -4.46 13.16 11.44
C ARG A 438 -3.20 13.48 10.65
N TRP A 439 -2.59 12.45 10.04
CA TRP A 439 -1.49 12.65 9.09
C TRP A 439 -1.88 13.47 7.87
N ILE A 440 -2.99 13.14 7.21
CA ILE A 440 -3.52 13.93 6.09
C ILE A 440 -3.76 15.39 6.49
N ILE A 441 -4.46 15.62 7.61
CA ILE A 441 -4.76 16.95 8.15
C ILE A 441 -3.47 17.74 8.33
N PHE A 442 -2.50 17.08 8.96
CA PHE A 442 -1.22 17.69 9.25
C PHE A 442 -0.43 18.03 7.97
N TYR A 443 -0.32 17.09 7.04
CA TYR A 443 0.32 17.28 5.74
C TYR A 443 -0.29 18.48 5.00
N MET A 444 -1.62 18.54 4.93
CA MET A 444 -2.35 19.63 4.29
C MET A 444 -2.17 20.97 5.00
N SER A 445 -2.13 20.98 6.33
CA SER A 445 -1.86 22.20 7.09
C SER A 445 -0.47 22.77 6.79
N LYS A 446 0.54 21.92 6.58
CA LYS A 446 1.89 22.37 6.21
C LYS A 446 1.99 22.87 4.78
N ILE A 447 1.30 22.25 3.83
CA ILE A 447 1.19 22.79 2.47
C ILE A 447 0.57 24.20 2.51
N TYR A 448 -0.48 24.39 3.31
CA TYR A 448 -1.16 25.68 3.47
C TYR A 448 -0.25 26.74 4.12
N GLU A 449 0.44 26.41 5.21
CA GLU A 449 1.43 27.29 5.84
C GLU A 449 2.54 27.72 4.87
N GLN A 450 3.03 26.79 4.04
CA GLN A 450 4.06 27.08 3.05
C GLN A 450 3.56 27.98 1.91
N ALA A 451 2.37 27.68 1.39
CA ALA A 451 1.74 28.51 0.37
C ALA A 451 1.55 29.97 0.87
N ASN A 452 1.21 30.16 2.15
CA ASN A 452 1.02 31.48 2.74
C ASN A 452 2.33 32.17 3.15
N SER A 453 3.38 31.42 3.45
CA SER A 453 4.70 31.98 3.81
C SER A 453 5.60 32.29 2.61
N GLY A 454 5.18 31.93 1.39
CA GLY A 454 5.95 32.15 0.17
C GLY A 454 7.22 31.30 0.04
N ALA A 455 7.36 30.27 0.88
CA ALA A 455 8.50 29.35 0.88
C ALA A 455 8.30 28.23 -0.16
N ASP A 456 9.40 27.82 -0.82
CA ASP A 456 9.37 26.90 -1.96
C ASP A 456 8.94 25.47 -1.57
N LEU A 457 7.90 24.93 -2.23
CA LEU A 457 7.15 23.73 -1.83
C LEU A 457 7.95 22.41 -1.90
N LYS A 458 9.03 22.36 -2.68
CA LYS A 458 9.71 21.09 -3.04
C LYS A 458 10.44 20.41 -1.88
N SER A 459 10.64 21.09 -0.74
CA SER A 459 11.35 20.55 0.44
C SER A 459 10.42 19.95 1.52
N ALA A 460 9.11 19.98 1.31
CA ALA A 460 8.10 19.82 2.36
C ALA A 460 7.74 18.37 2.77
N ASP A 461 8.00 17.40 1.91
CA ASP A 461 7.31 16.10 1.95
C ASP A 461 7.67 15.26 3.20
N VAL A 462 8.93 15.28 3.63
CA VAL A 462 9.41 14.55 4.82
C VAL A 462 9.49 15.44 6.06
N LEU A 463 9.75 16.73 5.85
CA LEU A 463 9.85 17.77 6.89
C LEU A 463 8.50 18.12 7.52
N SER A 464 7.43 17.97 6.73
CA SER A 464 6.09 18.00 7.27
C SER A 464 5.96 16.83 8.25
N LEU A 465 6.10 15.57 7.83
CA LEU A 465 5.84 14.37 8.67
C LEU A 465 6.31 14.51 10.14
N PHE A 466 7.48 15.07 10.42
CA PHE A 466 7.99 15.14 11.80
C PHE A 466 7.64 16.41 12.60
N ARG A 467 7.19 17.51 11.96
CA ARG A 467 6.66 18.70 12.67
C ARG A 467 5.34 18.42 13.40
N TYR A 468 4.61 17.35 13.03
CA TYR A 468 3.34 16.96 13.64
C TYR A 468 3.46 16.72 15.14
N LYS A 469 4.53 16.06 15.59
CA LYS A 469 4.71 15.69 17.00
C LYS A 469 4.98 16.89 17.91
N ASN A 470 5.75 17.86 17.44
CA ASN A 470 6.03 19.09 18.20
C ASN A 470 4.81 20.00 18.27
N HIS A 471 4.05 20.14 17.18
CA HIS A 471 2.83 20.95 17.20
C HIS A 471 1.68 20.26 17.95
N LEU A 472 1.58 18.93 17.96
CA LEU A 472 0.58 18.24 18.78
C LEU A 472 0.86 18.40 20.27
N ASN A 473 2.12 18.24 20.69
CA ASN A 473 2.50 18.44 22.09
C ASN A 473 2.27 19.90 22.52
N SER A 474 2.61 20.88 21.69
CA SER A 474 2.31 22.30 21.96
C SER A 474 0.81 22.60 21.93
N ALA A 475 0.03 21.97 21.05
CA ALA A 475 -1.42 22.15 21.02
C ALA A 475 -2.13 21.49 22.22
N GLU A 476 -1.65 20.33 22.69
CA GLU A 476 -2.12 19.69 23.92
C GLU A 476 -1.75 20.51 25.16
N THR A 477 -0.51 20.99 25.27
CA THR A 477 -0.10 21.88 26.38
C THR A 477 -0.89 23.18 26.38
N ASN A 478 -1.05 23.84 25.22
CA ASN A 478 -1.86 25.06 25.12
C ASN A 478 -3.36 24.81 25.43
N TYR A 479 -3.90 23.64 25.09
CA TYR A 479 -5.28 23.27 25.46
C TYR A 479 -5.43 23.02 26.96
N PHE A 480 -4.45 22.40 27.60
CA PHE A 480 -4.43 22.20 29.05
C PHE A 480 -4.18 23.49 29.83
N GLU A 481 -3.40 24.44 29.30
CA GLU A 481 -3.14 25.75 29.91
C GLU A 481 -4.29 26.75 29.71
N ALA A 482 -5.10 26.57 28.66
CA ALA A 482 -6.28 27.41 28.40
C ALA A 482 -7.55 26.99 29.17
N LYS A 483 -7.50 25.88 29.90
CA LYS A 483 -8.58 25.35 30.74
C LYS A 483 -8.26 25.59 32.21
#